data_AF-A0A7K6YRZ2-F1
#
_entry.id   AF-A0A7K6YRZ2-F1
#
_cell.length_a   1.000
_cell.length_b   1.000
_cell.length_c   1.000
_cell.angle_alpha   90.00
_cell.angle_beta   90.00
_cell.angle_gamma   90.00
#
_symmetry.space_group_name_H-M   'P 1'
#
loop_
_entity.id
_entity.type
_entity.pdbx_description
1 polymer ?
#
loop_
_entity_poly.entity_id
_entity_poly.type
_entity_poly.pdbx_seq_one_letter_code
_entity_poly.pdbx_strand_id
1 'polypeptide(L)'
;MAAVFLVTLYEYSPLFYITVVFVCFLVTSGLVLGWFGLGVPVILRNSEETESSTRVLKKQMRQVKNPFGLEIPHPATASVTKGITLTPDCLEDCILTCYWGCSVQKLHEALQKHVYCFRIKTPQALEDALYNEYLYRQQYFIKKNDKEEKYCQLPEDAQVVDFGPVPRSRYPLIALLTLADEEDREIYDIISMVAVIHIPDDSYRLSCRILYQYLLLAQGQYHDLKQLFMSANSTAPSPSDESPGERSTDRSLLEKAGLAEDEPELHEENSKDCVVCQNGTVNWVLLPCRHACLCDGCVKYFQQCPMCRQFVKESFPLCSKKEQDEDDSTHI
;
A
#
# COMPACT_ATOMS: atom_id res chain seq x y z
N MET A 1 50.59 65.00 1.71
CA MET A 1 49.34 64.46 2.30
C MET A 1 48.84 63.21 1.59
N ALA A 2 48.71 63.17 0.26
CA ALA A 2 48.20 61.99 -0.46
C ALA A 2 49.05 60.70 -0.29
N ALA A 3 50.38 60.80 -0.28
CA ALA A 3 51.26 59.64 -0.14
C ALA A 3 51.17 58.98 1.26
N VAL A 4 51.05 59.78 2.32
CA VAL A 4 50.89 59.27 3.70
C VAL A 4 49.54 58.57 3.86
N PHE A 5 48.50 59.12 3.25
CA PHE A 5 47.15 58.54 3.27
C PHE A 5 47.07 57.20 2.52
N LEU A 6 47.80 57.06 1.41
CA LEU A 6 47.91 55.81 0.65
C LEU A 6 48.67 54.72 1.41
N VAL A 7 49.75 55.09 2.12
CA VAL A 7 50.51 54.15 2.96
C VAL A 7 49.65 53.67 4.13
N THR A 8 48.91 54.56 4.79
CA THR A 8 47.96 54.15 5.84
C THR A 8 46.84 53.27 5.30
N LEU A 9 46.25 53.59 4.13
CA LEU A 9 45.25 52.73 3.51
C LEU A 9 45.79 51.33 3.16
N TYR A 10 47.06 51.26 2.73
CA TYR A 10 47.73 49.99 2.42
C TYR A 10 48.07 49.17 3.67
N GLU A 11 48.40 49.80 4.80
CA GLU A 11 48.66 49.09 6.07
C GLU A 11 47.37 48.61 6.76
N TYR A 12 46.27 49.36 6.65
CA TYR A 12 44.97 48.97 7.24
C TYR A 12 44.18 47.99 6.37
N SER A 13 44.43 47.96 5.07
CA SER A 13 43.77 47.07 4.11
C SER A 13 43.94 45.57 4.45
N PRO A 14 45.17 45.05 4.72
CA PRO A 14 45.37 43.66 5.13
C PRO A 14 44.62 43.28 6.40
N LEU A 15 44.65 44.14 7.42
CA LEU A 15 43.94 43.90 8.69
C LEU A 15 42.42 43.88 8.47
N PHE A 16 41.90 44.79 7.65
CA PHE A 16 40.50 44.80 7.26
C PHE A 16 40.10 43.50 6.54
N TYR A 17 40.87 43.05 5.54
CA TYR A 17 40.59 41.79 4.84
C TYR A 17 40.69 40.57 5.75
N ILE A 18 41.67 40.52 6.65
CA ILE A 18 41.80 39.44 7.64
C ILE A 18 40.57 39.38 8.56
N THR A 19 40.09 40.54 9.04
CA THR A 19 38.89 40.58 9.88
C THR A 19 37.63 40.13 9.13
N VAL A 20 37.48 40.52 7.86
CA VAL A 20 36.34 40.10 7.02
C VAL A 20 36.36 38.59 6.78
N VAL A 21 37.52 38.01 6.47
CA VAL A 21 37.66 36.56 6.27
C VAL A 21 37.39 35.80 7.57
N PHE A 22 37.88 36.30 8.71
CA PHE A 22 37.64 35.68 10.01
C PHE A 22 36.15 35.71 10.39
N VAL A 23 35.47 36.84 10.18
CA VAL A 23 34.02 36.95 10.41
C VAL A 23 33.26 36.01 9.47
N CYS A 24 33.65 35.91 8.19
CA CYS A 24 33.04 34.98 7.24
C CYS A 24 33.23 33.52 7.67
N PHE A 25 34.41 33.17 8.19
CA PHE A 25 34.68 31.85 8.76
C PHE A 25 33.81 31.54 9.98
N LEU A 26 33.62 32.50 10.89
CA LEU A 26 32.74 32.33 12.05
C LEU A 26 31.26 32.18 11.66
N VAL A 27 30.79 32.97 10.69
CA VAL A 27 29.42 32.88 10.18
C VAL A 27 29.19 31.55 9.46
N THR A 28 30.13 31.13 8.61
CA THR A 28 30.04 29.84 7.91
C THR A 28 30.17 28.67 8.87
N SER A 29 31.07 28.72 9.84
CA SER A 29 31.18 27.71 10.89
C SER A 29 29.91 27.65 11.75
N GLY A 30 29.32 28.79 12.10
CA GLY A 30 28.04 28.86 12.82
C GLY A 30 26.86 28.33 12.00
N LEU A 31 26.81 28.62 10.69
CA LEU A 31 25.82 28.04 9.78
C LEU A 31 26.00 26.55 9.62
N VAL A 32 27.23 26.06 9.48
CA VAL A 32 27.55 24.65 9.35
C VAL A 32 27.23 23.91 10.64
N LEU A 33 27.64 24.43 11.80
CA LEU A 33 27.33 23.87 13.12
C LEU A 33 25.84 23.98 13.45
N GLY A 34 25.15 25.04 13.02
CA GLY A 34 23.70 25.18 13.16
C GLY A 34 22.92 24.22 12.25
N TRP A 35 23.43 23.99 11.03
CA TRP A 35 22.89 23.00 10.09
C TRP A 35 23.12 21.58 10.62
N PHE A 36 24.29 21.29 11.20
CA PHE A 36 24.57 20.02 11.87
C PHE A 36 23.82 19.88 13.22
N GLY A 37 23.48 20.97 13.90
CA GLY A 37 22.73 20.99 15.15
C GLY A 37 21.21 20.80 14.99
N LEU A 38 20.65 21.07 13.80
CA LEU A 38 19.22 20.97 13.50
C LEU A 38 18.85 19.96 12.40
N GLY A 39 19.78 19.08 12.01
CA GLY A 39 19.44 17.78 11.42
C GLY A 39 20.11 17.44 10.10
N VAL A 40 21.10 16.53 10.17
CA VAL A 40 21.39 15.49 9.16
C VAL A 40 21.99 14.26 9.91
N PRO A 41 21.66 13.01 9.50
CA PRO A 41 22.01 11.79 10.23
C PRO A 41 23.42 11.25 9.92
N VAL A 42 24.06 10.70 10.97
CA VAL A 42 24.91 9.48 11.04
C VAL A 42 26.00 9.27 9.98
N ILE A 43 27.24 9.06 10.44
CA ILE A 43 28.14 7.98 9.94
C ILE A 43 29.25 7.59 10.94
N LEU A 44 29.62 8.41 11.94
CA LEU A 44 30.66 8.03 12.90
C LEU A 44 30.30 8.42 14.33
N ARG A 45 29.49 7.61 15.00
CA ARG A 45 29.50 7.60 16.47
C ARG A 45 29.11 6.22 16.99
N ASN A 46 30.12 5.37 17.12
CA ASN A 46 30.06 4.20 17.98
C ASN A 46 30.17 4.62 19.45
N SER A 47 29.54 3.78 20.27
CA SER A 47 29.61 3.61 21.72
C SER A 47 29.12 4.77 22.61
N GLU A 48 28.15 4.37 23.43
CA GLU A 48 27.76 4.93 24.73
C GLU A 48 26.74 6.08 24.73
N GLU A 49 25.52 5.65 25.05
CA GLU A 49 24.58 6.32 25.94
C GLU A 49 24.22 7.77 25.60
N THR A 50 23.22 7.91 24.75
CA THR A 50 22.20 8.94 24.97
C THR A 50 20.88 8.42 24.41
N GLU A 51 20.05 7.85 25.28
CA GLU A 51 18.64 7.57 25.03
C GLU A 51 17.88 8.90 24.84
N SER A 52 18.09 9.58 23.72
CA SER A 52 17.09 10.50 23.16
C SER A 52 16.55 9.88 21.88
N SER A 53 16.15 8.61 21.98
CA SER A 53 15.34 7.99 20.94
C SER A 53 13.97 8.62 21.06
N THR A 54 13.60 9.47 20.10
CA THR A 54 12.19 9.59 19.68
C THR A 54 11.73 8.18 19.33
N ARG A 55 11.29 7.43 20.35
CA ARG A 55 10.86 6.04 20.21
C ARG A 55 9.69 6.07 19.25
N VAL A 56 9.89 5.49 18.06
CA VAL A 56 8.85 5.27 17.07
C VAL A 56 7.64 4.70 17.80
N LEU A 57 6.47 5.33 17.63
CA LEU A 57 5.27 4.93 18.34
C LEU A 57 4.89 3.52 17.88
N LYS A 58 4.91 2.57 18.82
CA LYS A 58 4.48 1.20 18.58
C LYS A 58 2.97 1.14 18.67
N LYS A 59 2.33 0.64 17.62
CA LYS A 59 0.89 0.33 17.60
C LYS A 59 0.68 -1.17 17.70
N GLN A 60 -0.48 -1.56 18.21
CA GLN A 60 -0.93 -2.95 18.24
C GLN A 60 -1.73 -3.25 16.97
N MET A 61 -1.45 -4.37 16.32
CA MET A 61 -2.27 -4.88 15.23
C MET A 61 -3.59 -5.42 15.79
N ARG A 62 -4.71 -5.03 15.18
CA ARG A 62 -6.02 -5.62 15.44
C ARG A 62 -6.44 -6.38 14.19
N GLN A 63 -6.69 -7.68 14.34
CA GLN A 63 -7.23 -8.49 13.26
C GLN A 63 -8.73 -8.21 13.12
N VAL A 64 -9.18 -8.01 11.88
CA VAL A 64 -10.59 -7.86 11.53
C VAL A 64 -10.84 -8.76 10.33
N LYS A 65 -11.89 -9.59 10.40
CA LYS A 65 -12.29 -10.46 9.29
C LYS A 65 -12.99 -9.62 8.23
N ASN A 66 -12.46 -9.63 7.00
CA ASN A 66 -13.10 -9.00 5.85
C ASN A 66 -13.89 -10.05 5.07
N PRO A 67 -15.23 -9.97 5.01
CA PRO A 67 -16.04 -10.92 4.25
C PRO A 67 -16.00 -10.70 2.74
N PHE A 68 -15.42 -9.58 2.27
CA PHE A 68 -15.47 -9.17 0.87
C PHE A 68 -14.10 -9.23 0.18
N GLY A 69 -14.01 -10.01 -0.89
CA GLY A 69 -12.90 -10.01 -1.85
C GLY A 69 -13.39 -9.59 -3.23
N LEU A 70 -12.54 -8.86 -3.96
CA LEU A 70 -12.81 -8.48 -5.34
C LEU A 70 -11.52 -8.43 -6.14
N GLU A 71 -11.47 -9.19 -7.22
CA GLU A 71 -10.31 -9.28 -8.11
C GLU A 71 -10.69 -8.91 -9.54
N ILE A 72 -9.69 -8.47 -10.30
CA ILE A 72 -9.79 -8.19 -11.73
C ILE A 72 -8.93 -9.24 -12.44
N PRO A 73 -9.50 -10.36 -12.93
CA PRO A 73 -8.72 -11.46 -13.50
C PRO A 73 -7.99 -11.05 -14.78
N HIS A 74 -8.63 -10.24 -15.63
CA HIS A 74 -8.13 -9.89 -16.96
C HIS A 74 -8.06 -8.36 -17.15
N PRO A 75 -7.12 -7.64 -16.49
CA PRO A 75 -7.05 -6.18 -16.54
C PRO A 75 -6.66 -5.63 -17.93
N ALA A 76 -6.01 -6.45 -18.77
CA ALA A 76 -5.57 -6.06 -20.11
C ALA A 76 -6.71 -6.04 -21.15
N THR A 77 -7.79 -6.79 -20.93
CA THR A 77 -8.94 -6.85 -21.85
C THR A 77 -10.01 -5.81 -21.54
N ALA A 78 -9.97 -5.23 -20.34
CA ALA A 78 -10.94 -4.26 -19.86
C ALA A 78 -10.86 -2.93 -20.62
N SER A 79 -12.01 -2.42 -21.02
CA SER A 79 -12.16 -1.10 -21.66
C SER A 79 -13.58 -0.61 -21.44
N VAL A 80 -13.82 0.70 -21.49
CA VAL A 80 -15.17 1.26 -21.34
C VAL A 80 -16.14 0.69 -22.38
N THR A 81 -15.67 0.44 -23.61
CA THR A 81 -16.51 -0.13 -24.69
C THR A 81 -16.68 -1.65 -24.59
N LYS A 82 -15.63 -2.37 -24.20
CA LYS A 82 -15.62 -3.84 -24.08
C LYS A 82 -16.08 -4.35 -22.71
N GLY A 83 -16.33 -3.47 -21.76
CA GLY A 83 -16.65 -3.85 -20.38
C GLY A 83 -15.44 -4.35 -19.59
N ILE A 84 -15.73 -4.94 -18.44
CA ILE A 84 -14.78 -5.48 -17.48
C ILE A 84 -15.34 -6.75 -16.85
N THR A 85 -14.47 -7.70 -16.57
CA THR A 85 -14.79 -8.88 -15.78
C THR A 85 -14.28 -8.71 -14.36
N LEU A 86 -15.12 -9.02 -13.39
CA LEU A 86 -14.82 -8.98 -11.96
C LEU A 86 -15.00 -10.36 -11.35
N THR A 87 -14.09 -10.77 -10.47
CA THR A 87 -14.21 -12.02 -9.72
C THR A 87 -14.38 -11.68 -8.25
N PRO A 88 -15.61 -11.69 -7.72
CA PRO A 88 -15.82 -11.57 -6.29
C PRO A 88 -15.38 -12.86 -5.59
N ASP A 89 -14.79 -12.73 -4.40
CA ASP A 89 -14.41 -13.85 -3.52
C ASP A 89 -14.92 -13.54 -2.12
N CYS A 90 -16.17 -13.92 -1.86
CA CYS A 90 -16.91 -13.52 -0.66
C CYS A 90 -17.09 -14.70 0.31
N LEU A 91 -16.90 -14.45 1.61
CA LEU A 91 -17.04 -15.45 2.67
C LEU A 91 -18.51 -15.75 3.02
N GLU A 92 -19.42 -14.88 2.63
CA GLU A 92 -20.88 -15.03 2.81
C GLU A 92 -21.62 -14.66 1.51
N ASP A 93 -22.92 -14.92 1.48
CA ASP A 93 -23.78 -14.51 0.38
C ASP A 93 -23.80 -12.97 0.29
N CYS A 94 -23.42 -12.44 -0.88
CA CYS A 94 -23.18 -11.02 -1.08
C CYS A 94 -23.92 -10.51 -2.31
N ILE A 95 -24.15 -9.21 -2.31
CA ILE A 95 -24.67 -8.48 -3.46
C ILE A 95 -23.56 -7.60 -4.01
N LEU A 96 -23.14 -7.89 -5.25
CA LEU A 96 -22.24 -7.03 -6.02
C LEU A 96 -23.08 -6.05 -6.84
N THR A 97 -22.90 -4.76 -6.61
CA THR A 97 -23.52 -3.70 -7.41
C THR A 97 -22.46 -2.84 -8.08
N CYS A 98 -22.51 -2.78 -9.40
CA CYS A 98 -21.57 -2.06 -10.26
C CYS A 98 -22.24 -0.79 -10.76
N TYR A 99 -21.64 0.36 -10.44
CA TYR A 99 -22.11 1.68 -10.85
C TYR A 99 -21.12 2.33 -11.81
N TRP A 100 -21.59 2.63 -13.01
CA TRP A 100 -20.79 3.26 -14.05
C TRP A 100 -20.92 4.79 -14.01
N GLY A 101 -19.82 5.50 -14.17
CA GLY A 101 -19.82 6.95 -14.30
C GLY A 101 -20.23 7.74 -13.06
N CYS A 102 -19.92 7.24 -11.87
CA CYS A 102 -20.24 7.93 -10.62
C CYS A 102 -19.47 9.23 -10.42
N SER A 103 -20.14 10.27 -9.93
CA SER A 103 -19.48 11.52 -9.54
C SER A 103 -18.46 11.30 -8.41
N VAL A 104 -17.22 11.73 -8.64
CA VAL A 104 -16.12 11.63 -7.66
C VAL A 104 -16.47 12.41 -6.39
N GLN A 105 -17.03 13.61 -6.55
CA GLN A 105 -17.44 14.45 -5.42
C GLN A 105 -18.53 13.76 -4.60
N LYS A 106 -19.57 13.24 -5.26
CA LYS A 106 -20.69 12.58 -4.57
C LYS A 106 -20.25 11.31 -3.83
N LEU A 107 -19.30 10.56 -4.38
CA LEU A 107 -18.75 9.41 -3.67
C LEU A 107 -18.07 9.82 -2.36
N HIS A 108 -17.24 10.86 -2.38
CA HIS A 108 -16.57 11.34 -1.17
C HIS A 108 -17.58 11.89 -0.15
N GLU A 109 -18.60 12.63 -0.61
CA GLU A 109 -19.72 13.07 0.24
C GLU A 109 -20.48 11.88 0.84
N ALA A 110 -20.69 10.80 0.08
CA ALA A 110 -21.35 9.59 0.54
C ALA A 110 -20.52 8.86 1.61
N LEU A 111 -19.23 8.68 1.38
CA LEU A 111 -18.30 8.11 2.37
C LEU A 111 -18.21 8.97 3.63
N GLN A 112 -18.32 10.29 3.50
CA GLN A 112 -18.39 11.20 4.64
C GLN A 112 -19.72 11.03 5.40
N LYS A 113 -20.87 11.02 4.71
CA LYS A 113 -22.19 10.77 5.31
C LYS A 113 -22.25 9.42 6.03
N HIS A 114 -21.51 8.43 5.54
CA HIS A 114 -21.35 7.16 6.23
C HIS A 114 -20.87 7.32 7.68
N VAL A 115 -20.02 8.32 7.92
CA VAL A 115 -19.44 8.59 9.25
C VAL A 115 -20.46 9.20 10.19
N TYR A 116 -21.11 10.29 9.76
CA TYR A 116 -21.89 11.14 10.66
C TYR A 116 -23.41 11.05 10.52
N CYS A 117 -23.95 10.37 9.50
CA CYS A 117 -25.39 10.42 9.21
C CYS A 117 -26.06 9.04 9.18
N PHE A 118 -25.60 8.13 8.32
CA PHE A 118 -26.23 6.80 8.16
C PHE A 118 -25.18 5.75 7.78
N ARG A 119 -25.57 4.47 7.76
CA ARG A 119 -24.68 3.38 7.36
C ARG A 119 -25.04 2.89 5.96
N ILE A 120 -24.03 2.72 5.12
CA ILE A 120 -24.20 2.24 3.74
C ILE A 120 -24.13 0.71 3.82
N LYS A 121 -25.26 0.10 4.19
CA LYS A 121 -25.40 -1.36 4.34
C LYS A 121 -26.01 -2.02 3.11
N THR A 122 -26.68 -1.24 2.26
CA THR A 122 -27.42 -1.72 1.10
C THR A 122 -27.08 -0.88 -0.13
N PRO A 123 -27.30 -1.41 -1.35
CA PRO A 123 -27.15 -0.65 -2.59
C PRO A 123 -27.99 0.63 -2.61
N GLN A 124 -29.25 0.57 -2.12
CA GLN A 124 -30.13 1.73 -2.05
C GLN A 124 -29.56 2.84 -1.15
N ALA A 125 -28.95 2.48 -0.01
CA ALA A 125 -28.34 3.47 0.88
C ALA A 125 -27.17 4.21 0.19
N LEU A 126 -26.40 3.53 -0.67
CA LEU A 126 -25.36 4.21 -1.46
C LEU A 126 -25.97 5.08 -2.56
N GLU A 127 -27.00 4.59 -3.26
CA GLU A 127 -27.71 5.33 -4.31
C GLU A 127 -28.29 6.66 -3.78
N ASP A 128 -28.95 6.61 -2.63
CA ASP A 128 -29.46 7.79 -1.92
C ASP A 128 -28.33 8.74 -1.51
N ALA A 129 -27.19 8.20 -1.06
CA ALA A 129 -26.02 8.99 -0.69
C ALA A 129 -25.43 9.74 -1.90
N LEU A 130 -25.42 9.07 -3.06
CA LEU A 130 -24.93 9.56 -4.35
C LEU A 130 -25.94 10.48 -5.06
N TYR A 131 -27.16 10.63 -4.53
CA TYR A 131 -28.27 11.32 -5.21
C TYR A 131 -28.55 10.76 -6.61
N ASN A 132 -28.35 9.47 -6.81
CA ASN A 132 -28.46 8.80 -8.11
C ASN A 132 -27.56 9.40 -9.21
N GLU A 133 -26.45 10.06 -8.86
CA GLU A 133 -25.49 10.59 -9.85
C GLU A 133 -24.55 9.51 -10.41
N TYR A 134 -25.12 8.53 -11.10
CA TYR A 134 -24.43 7.50 -11.88
C TYR A 134 -25.12 7.34 -13.24
N LEU A 135 -24.43 6.76 -14.23
CA LEU A 135 -24.97 6.59 -15.58
C LEU A 135 -25.73 5.27 -15.72
N TYR A 136 -25.18 4.20 -15.15
CA TYR A 136 -25.76 2.87 -15.30
C TYR A 136 -25.41 1.98 -14.11
N ARG A 137 -26.32 1.06 -13.79
CA ARG A 137 -26.19 0.12 -12.68
C ARG A 137 -26.39 -1.31 -13.15
N GLN A 138 -25.52 -2.21 -12.68
CA GLN A 138 -25.67 -3.67 -12.78
C GLN A 138 -25.57 -4.29 -11.40
N GLN A 139 -26.32 -5.36 -11.15
CA GLN A 139 -26.30 -6.06 -9.87
C GLN A 139 -26.24 -7.57 -10.07
N TYR A 140 -25.45 -8.24 -9.24
CA TYR A 140 -25.25 -9.68 -9.23
C TYR A 140 -25.39 -10.19 -7.80
N PHE A 141 -26.06 -11.34 -7.66
CA PHE A 141 -26.05 -12.10 -6.42
C PHE A 141 -24.85 -13.06 -6.45
N ILE A 142 -24.01 -12.99 -5.41
CA ILE A 142 -22.80 -13.78 -5.25
C ILE A 142 -23.03 -14.76 -4.13
N LYS A 143 -22.90 -16.05 -4.43
CA LYS A 143 -22.99 -17.08 -3.40
C LYS A 143 -21.69 -17.16 -2.61
N LYS A 144 -21.79 -17.59 -1.36
CA LYS A 144 -20.67 -17.88 -0.48
C LYS A 144 -19.63 -18.78 -1.16
N ASN A 145 -18.37 -18.35 -1.12
CA ASN A 145 -17.21 -19.02 -1.73
C ASN A 145 -17.34 -19.29 -3.23
N ASP A 146 -18.24 -18.60 -3.92
CA ASP A 146 -18.36 -18.64 -5.38
C ASP A 146 -17.31 -17.71 -6.00
N LYS A 147 -16.52 -18.24 -6.93
CA LYS A 147 -15.48 -17.50 -7.67
C LYS A 147 -15.85 -17.32 -9.14
N GLU A 148 -17.14 -17.38 -9.47
CA GLU A 148 -17.62 -17.11 -10.82
C GLU A 148 -17.32 -15.68 -11.28
N GLU A 149 -16.75 -15.59 -12.48
CA GLU A 149 -16.50 -14.33 -13.17
C GLU A 149 -17.82 -13.60 -13.52
N LYS A 150 -17.94 -12.35 -13.12
CA LYS A 150 -19.09 -11.49 -13.43
C LYS A 150 -18.69 -10.40 -14.42
N TYR A 151 -19.29 -10.46 -15.60
CA TYR A 151 -19.03 -9.51 -16.67
C TYR A 151 -19.95 -8.29 -16.56
N CYS A 152 -19.35 -7.10 -16.54
CA CYS A 152 -20.02 -5.81 -16.41
C CYS A 152 -19.69 -4.94 -17.63
N GLN A 153 -20.69 -4.30 -18.21
CA GLN A 153 -20.51 -3.46 -19.39
C GLN A 153 -21.53 -2.32 -19.38
N LEU A 154 -21.09 -1.14 -19.83
CA LEU A 154 -21.98 -0.03 -20.12
C LEU A 154 -22.85 -0.39 -21.34
N PRO A 155 -24.17 -0.17 -21.32
CA PRO A 155 -24.99 -0.55 -22.47
C PRO A 155 -24.71 0.37 -23.67
N GLU A 156 -24.83 -0.19 -24.87
CA GLU A 156 -24.40 0.44 -26.13
C GLU A 156 -25.17 1.74 -26.43
N ASP A 157 -26.38 1.87 -25.91
CA ASP A 157 -27.25 3.04 -26.03
C ASP A 157 -26.71 4.27 -25.28
N ALA A 158 -25.86 4.09 -24.29
CA ALA A 158 -25.29 5.19 -23.50
C ALA A 158 -24.29 6.04 -24.30
N GLN A 159 -23.70 5.52 -25.39
CA GLN A 159 -22.73 6.20 -26.26
C GLN A 159 -21.56 6.87 -25.53
N VAL A 160 -21.20 6.40 -24.33
CA VAL A 160 -20.08 6.94 -23.56
C VAL A 160 -18.81 6.28 -24.02
N VAL A 161 -17.93 7.08 -24.63
CA VAL A 161 -16.63 6.62 -25.13
C VAL A 161 -15.52 6.87 -24.10
N ASP A 162 -15.67 7.91 -23.27
CA ASP A 162 -14.74 8.23 -22.19
C ASP A 162 -15.41 8.98 -21.02
N PHE A 163 -14.65 9.14 -19.93
CA PHE A 163 -15.04 9.93 -18.75
C PHE A 163 -14.24 11.23 -18.61
N GLY A 164 -13.74 11.77 -19.73
CA GLY A 164 -12.98 13.01 -19.80
C GLY A 164 -11.51 12.94 -19.34
N PRO A 165 -10.80 14.09 -19.40
CA PRO A 165 -9.40 14.19 -19.04
C PRO A 165 -9.18 14.13 -17.52
N VAL A 166 -7.94 13.89 -17.12
CA VAL A 166 -7.52 13.96 -15.71
C VAL A 166 -7.26 15.42 -15.29
N PRO A 167 -7.62 15.86 -14.08
CA PRO A 167 -8.35 15.14 -13.03
C PRO A 167 -9.84 14.94 -13.38
N ARG A 168 -10.33 13.70 -13.23
CA ARG A 168 -11.70 13.33 -13.63
C ARG A 168 -12.74 13.82 -12.63
N SER A 169 -13.90 14.20 -13.14
CA SER A 169 -15.10 14.49 -12.33
C SER A 169 -15.92 13.22 -12.03
N ARG A 170 -15.75 12.16 -12.84
CA ARG A 170 -16.46 10.88 -12.70
C ARG A 170 -15.50 9.70 -12.71
N TYR A 171 -15.74 8.74 -11.83
CA TYR A 171 -15.06 7.45 -11.86
C TYR A 171 -15.72 6.54 -12.90
N PRO A 172 -14.95 5.82 -13.74
CA PRO A 172 -15.51 4.91 -14.73
C PRO A 172 -16.41 3.85 -14.11
N LEU A 173 -15.94 3.21 -13.02
CA LEU A 173 -16.66 2.16 -12.34
C LEU A 173 -16.43 2.22 -10.82
N ILE A 174 -17.53 2.05 -10.07
CA ILE A 174 -17.52 1.78 -8.64
C ILE A 174 -18.24 0.46 -8.41
N ALA A 175 -17.59 -0.47 -7.72
CA ALA A 175 -18.18 -1.72 -7.28
C ALA A 175 -18.48 -1.64 -5.78
N LEU A 176 -19.72 -1.90 -5.39
CA LEU A 176 -20.18 -2.02 -4.01
C LEU A 176 -20.47 -3.51 -3.73
N LEU A 177 -19.85 -4.06 -2.68
CA LEU A 177 -20.23 -5.34 -2.09
C LEU A 177 -20.93 -5.10 -0.74
N THR A 178 -22.08 -5.74 -0.55
CA THR A 178 -22.86 -5.73 0.70
C THR A 178 -23.30 -7.15 1.04
N LEU A 179 -23.39 -7.48 2.33
CA LEU A 179 -23.97 -8.75 2.79
C LEU A 179 -25.44 -8.86 2.35
N ALA A 180 -25.81 -9.99 1.77
CA ALA A 180 -27.17 -10.25 1.33
C ALA A 180 -28.12 -10.45 2.52
N ASP A 181 -27.69 -11.25 3.50
CA ASP A 181 -28.48 -11.58 4.67
C ASP A 181 -28.25 -10.60 5.83
N GLU A 182 -29.31 -10.35 6.61
CA GLU A 182 -29.26 -9.44 7.76
C GLU A 182 -28.56 -10.09 8.97
N GLU A 183 -28.67 -11.41 9.13
CA GLU A 183 -28.09 -12.16 10.25
C GLU A 183 -26.56 -12.08 10.24
N ASP A 184 -25.95 -12.18 9.06
CA ASP A 184 -24.50 -12.05 8.89
C ASP A 184 -23.97 -10.67 9.28
N ARG A 185 -24.82 -9.63 9.25
CA ARG A 185 -24.41 -8.26 9.60
C ARG A 185 -24.13 -8.08 11.08
N GLU A 186 -24.55 -9.02 11.92
CA GLU A 186 -24.23 -9.04 13.34
C GLU A 186 -22.87 -9.72 13.62
N ILE A 187 -22.38 -10.53 12.68
CA ILE A 187 -21.13 -11.30 12.82
C ILE A 187 -19.91 -10.43 12.45
N TYR A 188 -20.05 -9.57 11.44
CA TYR A 188 -18.93 -8.81 10.88
C TYR A 188 -18.95 -7.34 11.29
N ASP A 189 -17.78 -6.81 11.69
CA ASP A 189 -17.57 -5.37 11.88
C ASP A 189 -17.67 -4.61 10.55
N ILE A 190 -17.23 -5.23 9.45
CA ILE A 190 -17.26 -4.68 8.09
C ILE A 190 -18.61 -5.00 7.45
N ILE A 191 -19.37 -3.96 7.11
CA ILE A 191 -20.73 -4.08 6.59
C ILE A 191 -20.83 -3.94 5.08
N SER A 192 -19.87 -3.24 4.47
CA SER A 192 -19.80 -3.10 3.01
C SER A 192 -18.39 -2.75 2.55
N MET A 193 -18.13 -2.99 1.28
CA MET A 193 -16.88 -2.65 0.62
C MET A 193 -17.16 -1.87 -0.66
N VAL A 194 -16.49 -0.73 -0.83
CA VAL A 194 -16.56 0.11 -2.02
C VAL A 194 -15.20 0.08 -2.73
N ALA A 195 -15.16 -0.52 -3.92
CA ALA A 195 -13.99 -0.52 -4.78
C ALA A 195 -14.15 0.50 -5.92
N VAL A 196 -13.20 1.43 -6.02
CA VAL A 196 -13.12 2.40 -7.11
C VAL A 196 -12.18 1.85 -8.17
N ILE A 197 -12.69 1.62 -9.38
CA ILE A 197 -11.96 0.92 -10.44
C ILE A 197 -11.72 1.89 -11.60
N HIS A 198 -10.45 2.03 -11.98
CA HIS A 198 -10.10 2.67 -13.23
C HIS A 198 -10.24 1.66 -14.37
N ILE A 199 -10.99 2.04 -15.39
CA ILE A 199 -11.11 1.30 -16.65
C ILE A 199 -10.50 2.17 -17.77
N PRO A 200 -9.66 1.59 -18.66
CA PRO A 200 -9.08 2.31 -19.78
C PRO A 200 -10.16 2.84 -20.74
N ASP A 201 -9.95 4.06 -21.23
CA ASP A 201 -10.77 4.69 -22.28
C ASP A 201 -9.93 5.56 -23.22
N ASP A 202 -10.59 6.25 -24.16
CA ASP A 202 -9.90 7.06 -25.17
C ASP A 202 -9.14 8.25 -24.58
N SER A 203 -9.65 8.83 -23.49
CA SER A 203 -9.02 9.96 -22.79
C SER A 203 -7.91 9.52 -21.82
N TYR A 204 -7.95 8.30 -21.29
CA TYR A 204 -6.97 7.79 -20.33
C TYR A 204 -6.79 6.26 -20.46
N ARG A 205 -5.67 5.86 -21.09
CA ARG A 205 -5.37 4.48 -21.53
C ARG A 205 -4.52 3.67 -20.55
N LEU A 206 -4.37 4.10 -19.31
CA LEU A 206 -3.62 3.29 -18.34
C LEU A 206 -4.34 1.97 -18.08
N SER A 207 -3.58 0.93 -17.73
CA SER A 207 -4.14 -0.39 -17.44
C SER A 207 -5.21 -0.33 -16.34
N CYS A 208 -6.23 -1.17 -16.52
CA CYS A 208 -7.30 -1.36 -15.57
C CYS A 208 -6.75 -1.75 -14.20
N ARG A 209 -7.24 -1.11 -13.13
CA ARG A 209 -6.81 -1.37 -11.76
C ARG A 209 -7.81 -0.85 -10.73
N ILE A 210 -7.81 -1.45 -9.55
CA ILE A 210 -8.47 -0.90 -8.37
C ILE A 210 -7.63 0.28 -7.85
N LEU A 211 -8.23 1.47 -7.78
CA LEU A 211 -7.57 2.67 -7.25
C LEU A 211 -7.67 2.72 -5.73
N TYR A 212 -8.85 2.44 -5.20
CA TYR A 212 -9.18 2.50 -3.78
C TYR A 212 -10.15 1.36 -3.44
N GLN A 213 -10.02 0.83 -2.24
CA GLN A 213 -10.93 -0.18 -1.71
C GLN A 213 -11.27 0.20 -0.28
N TYR A 214 -12.42 0.85 -0.10
CA TYR A 214 -12.88 1.32 1.18
C TYR A 214 -13.71 0.23 1.87
N LEU A 215 -13.31 -0.15 3.07
CA LEU A 215 -14.08 -1.00 3.97
C LEU A 215 -14.89 -0.10 4.89
N LEU A 216 -16.21 -0.25 4.88
CA LEU A 216 -17.14 0.52 5.70
C LEU A 216 -17.56 -0.35 6.89
N LEU A 217 -17.47 0.22 8.09
CA LEU A 217 -17.69 -0.49 9.33
C LEU A 217 -19.06 -0.15 9.94
N ALA A 218 -19.64 -1.08 10.70
CA ALA A 218 -20.92 -0.87 11.41
C ALA A 218 -20.88 0.35 12.34
N GLN A 219 -19.72 0.64 12.92
CA GLN A 219 -19.50 1.78 13.82
C GLN A 219 -19.45 3.13 13.09
N GLY A 220 -19.47 3.15 11.74
CA GLY A 220 -19.48 4.36 10.91
C GLY A 220 -18.11 4.83 10.47
N GLN A 221 -17.06 4.13 10.85
CA GLN A 221 -15.74 4.42 10.31
C GLN A 221 -15.60 3.74 8.96
N TYR A 222 -14.75 4.29 8.10
CA TYR A 222 -14.30 3.58 6.92
C TYR A 222 -12.79 3.64 6.82
N HIS A 223 -12.20 2.61 6.22
CA HIS A 223 -10.76 2.46 6.07
C HIS A 223 -10.42 2.09 4.64
N ASP A 224 -9.39 2.74 4.09
CA ASP A 224 -8.83 2.40 2.78
C ASP A 224 -7.91 1.18 2.94
N LEU A 225 -8.29 0.06 2.32
CA LEU A 225 -7.54 -1.18 2.36
C LEU A 225 -6.26 -1.03 1.55
N LYS A 226 -5.11 -1.20 2.23
CA LYS A 226 -3.79 -1.11 1.62
C LYS A 226 -3.02 -2.40 1.84
N GLN A 227 -2.40 -2.87 0.77
CA GLN A 227 -1.45 -3.97 0.84
C GLN A 227 -0.20 -3.56 1.62
N LEU A 228 0.35 -4.56 2.32
CA LEU A 228 1.65 -4.51 2.95
C LEU A 228 2.70 -4.99 1.95
N PHE A 229 3.88 -4.39 1.98
CA PHE A 229 4.98 -4.77 1.10
C PHE A 229 5.94 -5.67 1.87
N MET A 230 5.89 -6.97 1.60
CA MET A 230 6.83 -7.93 2.19
C MET A 230 8.06 -8.07 1.29
N SER A 231 9.22 -8.32 1.89
CA SER A 231 10.46 -8.50 1.14
C SER A 231 10.48 -9.89 0.53
N ALA A 232 10.27 -9.99 -0.79
CA ALA A 232 10.46 -11.24 -1.51
C ALA A 232 11.95 -11.39 -1.84
N ASN A 233 12.60 -12.44 -1.33
CA ASN A 233 13.87 -12.89 -1.89
C ASN A 233 13.57 -13.53 -3.26
N SER A 234 13.67 -12.69 -4.30
CA SER A 234 13.95 -13.03 -5.71
C SER A 234 13.55 -14.42 -6.22
N THR A 235 12.26 -14.60 -6.50
CA THR A 235 11.78 -15.34 -7.69
C THR A 235 10.40 -14.79 -8.09
N ALA A 236 10.38 -13.57 -8.62
CA ALA A 236 9.21 -13.13 -9.38
C ALA A 236 9.33 -13.71 -10.80
N PRO A 237 8.28 -14.36 -11.36
CA PRO A 237 8.25 -14.65 -12.78
C PRO A 237 8.07 -13.32 -13.52
N SER A 238 9.13 -12.85 -14.17
CA SER A 238 9.03 -11.76 -15.14
C SER A 238 8.19 -12.22 -16.33
N PRO A 239 7.19 -11.45 -16.80
CA PRO A 239 6.55 -11.69 -18.07
C PRO A 239 7.46 -11.11 -19.15
N SER A 240 8.34 -11.95 -19.70
CA SER A 240 9.10 -11.61 -20.90
C SER A 240 9.04 -12.79 -21.86
N ASP A 241 8.32 -12.58 -22.96
CA ASP A 241 8.35 -13.39 -24.17
C ASP A 241 9.79 -13.70 -24.59
N GLU A 242 10.23 -14.97 -24.51
CA GLU A 242 11.23 -15.54 -25.42
C GLU A 242 10.96 -17.06 -25.62
N SER A 243 11.22 -17.50 -26.85
CA SER A 243 10.85 -18.76 -27.54
C SER A 243 11.21 -20.10 -26.86
N PRO A 244 10.52 -21.21 -27.22
CA PRO A 244 10.83 -22.55 -26.70
C PRO A 244 12.02 -23.18 -27.44
N GLY A 245 13.13 -23.37 -26.74
CA GLY A 245 14.26 -24.14 -27.23
C GLY A 245 15.25 -24.48 -26.11
N GLU A 246 15.44 -25.78 -25.87
CA GLU A 246 16.66 -26.36 -25.29
C GLU A 246 16.96 -26.15 -23.79
N ARG A 247 16.12 -26.70 -22.89
CA ARG A 247 16.55 -27.03 -21.51
C ARG A 247 16.04 -28.37 -20.95
N SER A 248 15.41 -29.22 -21.77
CA SER A 248 14.75 -30.44 -21.29
C SER A 248 15.62 -31.71 -21.27
N THR A 249 16.89 -31.65 -21.69
CA THR A 249 17.72 -32.86 -21.89
C THR A 249 18.55 -33.27 -20.68
N ASP A 250 18.83 -32.39 -19.71
CA ASP A 250 19.67 -32.74 -18.56
C ASP A 250 18.89 -33.35 -17.38
N ARG A 251 17.60 -33.05 -17.21
CA ARG A 251 16.77 -33.64 -16.14
C ARG A 251 16.41 -35.11 -16.39
N SER A 252 16.33 -35.53 -17.65
CA SER A 252 15.98 -36.92 -18.02
C SER A 252 17.14 -37.92 -17.83
N LEU A 253 18.38 -37.45 -17.70
CA LEU A 253 19.54 -38.34 -17.56
C LEU A 253 19.88 -38.63 -16.08
N LEU A 254 19.57 -37.70 -15.18
CA LEU A 254 19.78 -37.87 -13.73
C LEU A 254 18.75 -38.80 -13.08
N GLU A 255 17.53 -38.88 -13.64
CA GLU A 255 16.46 -39.77 -13.17
C GLU A 255 16.75 -41.25 -13.45
N LYS A 256 17.63 -41.55 -14.42
CA LYS A 256 18.03 -42.92 -14.79
C LYS A 256 19.15 -43.52 -13.93
N ALA A 257 19.72 -42.75 -12.99
CA ALA A 257 20.84 -43.19 -12.17
C ALA A 257 20.45 -43.73 -10.78
N GLY A 258 19.15 -43.78 -10.43
CA GLY A 258 18.65 -44.55 -9.29
C GLY A 258 19.14 -44.12 -7.91
N LEU A 259 19.45 -42.84 -7.70
CA LEU A 259 19.89 -42.26 -6.42
C LEU A 259 18.92 -41.18 -5.91
N ALA A 260 17.62 -41.39 -6.05
CA ALA A 260 16.61 -40.55 -5.41
C ALA A 260 16.26 -41.17 -4.05
N GLU A 261 16.88 -40.67 -2.99
CA GLU A 261 16.34 -40.84 -1.63
C GLU A 261 15.15 -39.90 -1.49
N ASP A 262 14.04 -40.42 -0.95
CA ASP A 262 12.80 -39.70 -0.66
C ASP A 262 13.08 -38.54 0.32
N GLU A 263 13.27 -37.33 -0.19
CA GLU A 263 13.14 -36.13 0.65
C GLU A 263 11.67 -35.70 0.69
N PRO A 264 11.08 -35.52 1.89
CA PRO A 264 9.74 -34.96 2.00
C PRO A 264 9.76 -33.53 1.50
N GLU A 265 8.78 -33.17 0.66
CA GLU A 265 8.50 -31.81 0.19
C GLU A 265 8.32 -30.85 1.38
N LEU A 266 9.43 -30.30 1.87
CA LEU A 266 9.46 -29.22 2.85
C LEU A 266 9.06 -27.92 2.14
N HIS A 267 7.77 -27.60 2.28
CA HIS A 267 7.22 -26.25 2.46
C HIS A 267 8.05 -25.09 1.88
N GLU A 268 7.52 -24.43 0.86
CA GLU A 268 7.99 -23.12 0.35
C GLU A 268 7.83 -22.01 1.41
N GLU A 269 8.64 -22.02 2.47
CA GLU A 269 8.69 -20.95 3.49
C GLU A 269 9.82 -19.93 3.24
N ASN A 270 10.48 -19.99 2.08
CA ASN A 270 11.77 -19.32 1.87
C ASN A 270 11.71 -17.82 1.45
N SER A 271 10.77 -17.01 1.96
CA SER A 271 10.81 -15.56 1.65
C SER A 271 10.17 -14.63 2.68
N LYS A 272 10.43 -14.87 3.98
CA LYS A 272 10.02 -13.95 5.06
C LYS A 272 11.17 -13.54 5.97
N ASP A 273 12.41 -13.60 5.50
CA ASP A 273 13.56 -13.24 6.34
C ASP A 273 13.83 -11.75 6.38
N CYS A 274 14.33 -11.28 7.51
CA CYS A 274 14.73 -9.90 7.72
C CYS A 274 15.83 -9.51 6.73
N VAL A 275 15.63 -8.42 5.98
CA VAL A 275 16.59 -7.98 4.94
C VAL A 275 17.94 -7.53 5.51
N VAL A 276 18.02 -7.30 6.82
CA VAL A 276 19.23 -6.81 7.50
C VAL A 276 20.08 -7.96 8.01
N CYS A 277 19.50 -8.87 8.80
CA CYS A 277 20.27 -9.96 9.40
C CYS A 277 20.18 -11.28 8.63
N GLN A 278 19.19 -11.43 7.73
CA GLN A 278 18.92 -12.64 6.95
C GLN A 278 18.82 -13.92 7.81
N ASN A 279 18.44 -13.76 9.08
CA ASN A 279 18.42 -14.84 10.06
C ASN A 279 17.12 -14.85 10.90
N GLY A 280 16.58 -13.67 11.21
CA GLY A 280 15.31 -13.57 11.93
C GLY A 280 14.14 -13.34 10.98
N THR A 281 12.99 -13.96 11.25
CA THR A 281 11.75 -13.76 10.50
C THR A 281 11.25 -12.32 10.60
N VAL A 282 10.78 -11.77 9.49
CA VAL A 282 10.12 -10.47 9.43
C VAL A 282 8.87 -10.49 10.30
N ASN A 283 8.80 -9.52 11.21
CA ASN A 283 7.64 -9.33 12.07
C ASN A 283 7.17 -7.88 12.10
N TRP A 284 7.92 -6.89 11.61
CA TRP A 284 7.57 -5.48 11.78
C TRP A 284 7.17 -4.79 10.49
N VAL A 285 6.02 -4.12 10.51
CA VAL A 285 5.55 -3.21 9.47
C VAL A 285 5.95 -1.77 9.82
N LEU A 286 6.51 -1.06 8.85
CA LEU A 286 6.99 0.32 9.01
C LEU A 286 6.06 1.33 8.35
N LEU A 287 5.44 2.23 9.12
CA LEU A 287 4.54 3.26 8.60
C LEU A 287 5.28 4.60 8.37
N PRO A 288 4.93 5.35 7.30
CA PRO A 288 3.78 5.15 6.41
C PRO A 288 4.05 4.26 5.18
N CYS A 289 5.28 3.78 4.99
CA CYS A 289 5.67 3.07 3.76
C CYS A 289 5.10 1.64 3.63
N ARG A 290 4.61 1.05 4.72
CA ARG A 290 4.03 -0.30 4.82
C ARG A 290 4.97 -1.44 4.46
N HIS A 291 6.29 -1.23 4.47
CA HIS A 291 7.25 -2.31 4.29
C HIS A 291 7.35 -3.18 5.54
N ALA A 292 7.20 -4.48 5.36
CA ALA A 292 7.52 -5.52 6.32
C ALA A 292 8.87 -6.14 5.91
N CYS A 293 9.94 -5.71 6.57
CA CYS A 293 11.32 -6.08 6.19
C CYS A 293 12.25 -6.31 7.39
N LEU A 294 11.78 -6.12 8.62
CA LEU A 294 12.60 -6.20 9.83
C LEU A 294 12.05 -7.25 10.82
N CYS A 295 12.96 -8.01 11.44
CA CYS A 295 12.65 -8.86 12.60
C CYS A 295 12.64 -8.06 13.91
N ASP A 296 12.19 -8.70 14.99
CA ASP A 296 12.16 -8.12 16.36
C ASP A 296 13.53 -7.62 16.84
N GLY A 297 14.61 -8.30 16.43
CA GLY A 297 15.97 -7.90 16.79
C GLY A 297 16.46 -6.66 16.04
N CYS A 298 16.10 -6.52 14.76
CA CYS A 298 16.63 -5.49 13.89
C CYS A 298 15.86 -4.17 13.96
N VAL A 299 14.54 -4.21 14.17
CA VAL A 299 13.67 -3.01 14.11
C VAL A 299 14.15 -1.83 14.97
N LYS A 300 14.76 -2.11 16.12
CA LYS A 300 15.24 -1.10 17.07
C LYS A 300 16.42 -0.25 16.57
N TYR A 301 17.14 -0.70 15.54
CA TYR A 301 18.31 0.00 15.01
C TYR A 301 17.97 0.97 13.86
N PHE A 302 16.73 0.98 13.38
CA PHE A 302 16.35 1.70 12.17
C PHE A 302 15.25 2.73 12.45
N GLN A 303 15.57 4.02 12.23
CA GLN A 303 14.58 5.10 12.17
C GLN A 303 14.04 5.35 10.76
N GLN A 304 14.65 4.73 9.75
CA GLN A 304 14.23 4.78 8.35
C GLN A 304 14.04 3.36 7.83
N CYS A 305 13.08 3.16 6.94
CA CYS A 305 12.88 1.88 6.29
C CYS A 305 14.12 1.50 5.45
N PRO A 306 14.73 0.32 5.63
CA PRO A 306 15.88 -0.11 4.83
C PRO A 306 15.59 -0.20 3.32
N MET A 307 14.34 -0.51 2.95
CA MET A 307 13.95 -0.69 1.55
C MET A 307 13.76 0.63 0.79
N CYS A 308 13.10 1.61 1.41
CA CYS A 308 12.71 2.86 0.73
C CYS A 308 13.26 4.14 1.36
N ARG A 309 14.02 4.03 2.46
CA ARG A 309 14.64 5.14 3.21
C ARG A 309 13.65 6.15 3.82
N GLN A 310 12.34 5.86 3.75
CA GLN A 310 11.30 6.68 4.38
C GLN A 310 11.44 6.64 5.91
N PHE A 311 11.33 7.80 6.56
CA PHE A 311 11.33 7.88 8.03
C PHE A 311 10.13 7.15 8.63
N VAL A 312 10.42 6.30 9.62
CA VAL A 312 9.43 5.49 10.32
C VAL A 312 8.75 6.35 11.38
N LYS A 313 7.47 6.65 11.16
CA LYS A 313 6.66 7.42 12.12
C LYS A 313 6.08 6.51 13.19
N GLU A 314 5.59 5.36 12.76
CA GLU A 314 4.94 4.36 13.61
C GLU A 314 5.30 2.97 13.10
N SER A 315 5.20 1.97 13.96
CA SER A 315 5.39 0.57 13.56
C SER A 315 4.53 -0.37 14.39
N PHE A 316 4.21 -1.54 13.84
CA PHE A 316 3.47 -2.58 14.54
C PHE A 316 3.98 -3.97 14.15
N PRO A 317 3.88 -4.97 15.05
CA PRO A 317 4.24 -6.35 14.74
C PRO A 317 3.10 -7.07 13.98
N LEU A 318 3.45 -8.00 13.10
CA LEU A 318 2.52 -8.85 12.33
C LEU A 318 1.92 -9.94 13.22
N CYS A 319 2.77 -10.63 13.99
CA CYS A 319 2.37 -11.60 14.99
C CYS A 319 2.70 -11.08 16.38
N SER A 320 1.76 -11.18 17.30
CA SER A 320 1.99 -10.84 18.70
C SER A 320 2.50 -12.05 19.47
N LYS A 321 3.45 -11.86 20.40
CA LYS A 321 4.00 -12.98 21.20
C LYS A 321 2.94 -13.75 22.02
N LYS A 322 1.78 -13.14 22.28
CA LYS A 322 0.68 -13.78 23.02
C LYS A 322 0.02 -14.92 22.24
N GLU A 323 0.02 -14.85 20.91
CA GLU A 323 -0.60 -15.88 20.06
C GLU A 323 0.28 -17.14 19.95
N GLN A 324 1.60 -17.02 20.19
CA GLN A 324 2.52 -18.16 20.19
C GLN A 324 2.46 -18.97 21.49
N ASP A 325 2.16 -18.35 22.63
CA ASP A 325 2.05 -19.04 23.93
C ASP A 325 0.73 -19.84 24.05
N GLU A 326 -0.33 -19.46 23.34
CA GLU A 326 -1.60 -20.20 23.33
C GLU A 326 -1.52 -21.48 22.49
N ASP A 327 -0.87 -21.44 21.31
CA ASP A 327 -0.72 -22.62 20.43
C ASP A 327 0.16 -23.73 21.05
N ASP A 328 1.21 -23.35 21.80
CA ASP A 328 2.12 -24.28 22.48
C ASP A 328 1.46 -24.92 23.73
N SER A 329 0.38 -24.30 24.25
CA SER A 329 -0.38 -24.80 25.40
C SER A 329 -1.52 -25.75 25.03
N THR A 330 -1.94 -25.77 23.76
CA THR A 330 -2.95 -26.71 23.22
C THR A 330 -2.36 -28.03 22.70
N HIS A 331 -1.03 -28.16 22.69
CA HIS A 331 -0.31 -29.36 22.24
C HIS A 331 0.37 -30.17 23.36
N ILE A 332 0.01 -29.94 24.64
CA ILE A 332 0.50 -30.73 25.79
C ILE A 332 -0.57 -31.68 26.34
#